data_AF-A0A1F7NR13-F1
#
_entry.id   AF-A0A1F7NR13-F1
#
_cell.length_a   1.000
_cell.length_b   1.000
_cell.length_c   1.000
_cell.angle_alpha   90.00
_cell.angle_beta   90.00
_cell.angle_gamma   90.00
#
_symmetry.space_group_name_H-M   'P 1'
#
loop_
_entity.id
_entity.type
_entity.pdbx_description
1 polymer ?
#
loop_
_entity_poly.entity_id
_entity_poly.type
_entity_poly.pdbx_seq_one_letter_code
_entity_poly.pdbx_strand_id
1 'polypeptide(L)'
;PIRAFLASLEGRNANETAALLAQLAARGNTLREPRSAPVDRNLFELRGHQVRIFYCFLPGRMIVLLDGTIKKQNKIARDVLDRMRGYRREVERRGPRVP
;
A
#
# COMPACT_ATOMS: atom_id res chain seq x y z
N PRO A 1 7.33 -4.82 7.79
CA PRO A 1 5.86 -4.89 7.87
C PRO A 1 5.26 -5.52 6.60
N ILE A 2 5.40 -4.87 5.44
CA ILE A 2 4.78 -5.37 4.20
C ILE A 2 5.14 -6.82 3.86
N ARG A 3 6.40 -7.25 4.00
CA ARG A 3 6.82 -8.62 3.69
C ARG A 3 6.07 -9.65 4.55
N ALA A 4 5.93 -9.38 5.85
CA ALA A 4 5.20 -10.24 6.77
C ALA A 4 3.70 -10.26 6.43
N PHE A 5 3.11 -9.10 6.12
CA PHE A 5 1.72 -9.01 5.69
C PHE A 5 1.47 -9.83 4.41
N LEU A 6 2.30 -9.66 3.38
CA LEU A 6 2.16 -10.41 2.12
C LEU A 6 2.32 -11.92 2.33
N ALA A 7 3.25 -12.34 3.19
CA ALA A 7 3.45 -13.75 3.53
C ALA A 7 2.29 -14.37 4.32
N SER A 8 1.50 -13.55 5.02
CA SER A 8 0.30 -14.01 5.73
C SER A 8 -0.96 -14.13 4.85
N LEU A 9 -0.90 -13.68 3.59
CA LEU A 9 -2.05 -13.76 2.69
C LEU A 9 -2.13 -15.14 2.05
N GLU A 10 -3.35 -15.66 1.96
CA GLU A 10 -3.62 -16.96 1.34
C GLU A 10 -4.81 -16.88 0.38
N GLY A 11 -4.94 -17.90 -0.47
CA GLY A 11 -6.06 -18.09 -1.39
C GLY A 11 -6.37 -16.86 -2.25
N ARG A 12 -7.63 -16.45 -2.25
CA ARG A 12 -8.11 -15.31 -3.05
C ARG A 12 -7.37 -14.01 -2.73
N ASN A 13 -7.07 -13.75 -1.45
CA ASN A 13 -6.43 -12.51 -1.02
C ASN A 13 -4.98 -12.41 -1.53
N ALA A 14 -4.25 -13.53 -1.55
CA ALA A 14 -2.91 -13.60 -2.12
C ALA A 14 -2.93 -13.35 -3.63
N ASN A 15 -3.80 -14.04 -4.36
CA ASN A 15 -3.92 -13.92 -5.82
C ASN A 15 -4.32 -12.51 -6.26
N GLU A 16 -5.30 -11.91 -5.58
CA GLU A 16 -5.74 -10.54 -5.88
C GLU A 16 -4.63 -9.52 -5.58
N THR A 17 -3.93 -9.70 -4.46
CA THR A 17 -2.80 -8.85 -4.09
C THR A 17 -1.70 -8.88 -5.14
N ALA A 18 -1.32 -10.07 -5.62
CA ALA A 18 -0.32 -10.21 -6.68
C ALA A 18 -0.76 -9.48 -7.96
N ALA A 19 -2.02 -9.61 -8.36
CA ALA A 19 -2.57 -8.92 -9.53
C ALA A 19 -2.55 -7.39 -9.38
N LEU A 20 -2.91 -6.87 -8.21
CA LEU A 20 -2.86 -5.42 -7.92
C LEU A 20 -1.43 -4.88 -7.93
N LEU A 21 -0.48 -5.61 -7.35
CA LEU A 21 0.93 -5.23 -7.36
C LEU A 21 1.51 -5.23 -8.79
N ALA A 22 1.14 -6.21 -9.62
CA ALA A 22 1.54 -6.24 -11.02
C ALA A 22 1.00 -5.02 -11.79
N GLN A 23 -0.25 -4.63 -11.54
CA GLN A 23 -0.82 -3.42 -12.15
C GLN A 23 -0.15 -2.14 -11.67
N LEU A 24 0.20 -2.06 -10.38
CA LEU A 24 0.93 -0.92 -9.83
C LEU A 24 2.33 -0.81 -10.45
N ALA A 25 3.03 -1.94 -10.61
CA ALA A 25 4.34 -1.96 -11.27
C ALA A 25 4.25 -1.52 -12.74
N ALA A 26 3.21 -1.97 -13.47
CA ALA A 26 3.05 -1.64 -14.88
C ALA A 26 2.59 -0.19 -15.13
N ARG A 27 1.75 0.36 -14.25
CA ARG A 27 1.09 1.67 -14.48
C ARG A 27 1.63 2.80 -13.62
N GLY A 28 2.27 2.49 -12.49
CA GLY A 28 2.80 3.48 -11.56
C GLY A 28 1.77 4.53 -11.15
N ASN A 29 2.14 5.81 -11.28
CA ASN A 29 1.29 6.96 -10.96
C ASN A 29 0.05 7.13 -11.85
N THR A 30 -0.06 6.36 -12.94
CA THR A 30 -1.26 6.34 -13.80
C THR A 30 -2.30 5.32 -13.33
N LEU A 31 -1.99 4.50 -12.32
CA LEU A 31 -2.99 3.64 -11.68
C LEU A 31 -3.92 4.50 -10.81
N ARG A 32 -5.18 4.61 -11.25
CA ARG A 32 -6.23 5.40 -10.61
C ARG A 32 -7.31 4.53 -9.98
N GLU A 33 -8.36 5.17 -9.50
CA GLU A 33 -9.56 4.51 -9.02
C GLU A 33 -10.19 3.65 -10.12
N PRO A 34 -10.86 2.53 -9.75
CA PRO A 34 -11.17 2.10 -8.39
C PRO A 34 -10.03 1.35 -7.68
N ARG A 35 -8.93 1.05 -8.37
CA ARG A 35 -7.88 0.13 -7.86
C ARG A 35 -6.83 0.82 -7.00
N SER A 36 -6.64 2.11 -7.20
CA SER A 36 -5.70 2.93 -6.44
C SER A 36 -6.33 4.26 -6.08
N ALA A 37 -6.16 4.71 -4.85
CA ALA A 37 -6.69 6.00 -4.40
C ALA A 37 -5.69 6.73 -3.48
N PRO A 38 -5.67 8.06 -3.49
CA PRO A 38 -4.95 8.83 -2.48
C PRO A 38 -5.65 8.68 -1.13
N VAL A 39 -4.84 8.54 -0.07
CA VAL A 39 -5.30 8.50 1.32
C VAL A 39 -4.88 9.77 2.05
N ASP A 40 -3.66 10.24 1.77
CA ASP A 40 -3.05 11.45 2.35
C ASP A 40 -1.93 11.95 1.42
N ARG A 41 -1.20 13.00 1.83
CA ARG A 41 -0.05 13.54 1.10
C ARG A 41 1.02 12.48 0.85
N ASN A 42 1.22 12.13 -0.42
CA ASN A 42 2.14 11.07 -0.86
C ASN A 42 1.89 9.73 -0.14
N LEU A 43 0.63 9.43 0.18
CA LEU A 43 0.22 8.15 0.74
C LEU A 43 -1.00 7.66 -0.02
N PHE A 44 -0.89 6.47 -0.59
CA PHE A 44 -1.88 5.87 -1.45
C PHE A 44 -2.25 4.49 -0.95
N GLU A 45 -3.39 4.00 -1.40
CA GLU A 45 -3.83 2.64 -1.18
C GLU A 45 -4.09 1.91 -2.50
N LEU A 46 -3.74 0.62 -2.55
CA LEU A 46 -4.34 -0.33 -3.47
C LEU A 46 -5.59 -0.92 -2.83
N ARG A 47 -6.66 -1.02 -3.62
CA ARG A 47 -7.98 -1.50 -3.19
C ARG A 47 -8.26 -2.86 -3.82
N GLY A 48 -8.07 -3.92 -3.05
CA GLY A 48 -8.62 -5.26 -3.34
C GLY A 48 -10.02 -5.43 -2.76
N HIS A 49 -10.58 -6.63 -2.82
CA HIS A 49 -11.88 -6.96 -2.27
C HIS A 49 -11.87 -6.86 -0.75
N GLN A 50 -10.98 -7.62 -0.09
CA GLN A 50 -10.74 -7.53 1.35
C GLN A 50 -9.38 -6.94 1.69
N VAL A 51 -8.42 -6.97 0.77
CA VAL A 51 -7.07 -6.47 1.03
C VAL A 51 -6.95 -4.97 0.73
N ARG A 52 -6.18 -4.26 1.55
CA ARG A 52 -5.73 -2.89 1.34
C ARG A 52 -4.22 -2.83 1.53
N ILE A 53 -3.48 -2.30 0.56
CA ILE A 53 -2.02 -2.15 0.62
C ILE A 53 -1.68 -0.68 0.53
N PHE A 54 -0.85 -0.19 1.46
CA PHE A 54 -0.43 1.20 1.48
C PHE A 54 0.93 1.36 0.83
N TYR A 55 1.08 2.43 0.06
CA TYR A 55 2.33 2.72 -0.63
C TYR A 55 2.53 4.23 -0.80
N CYS A 56 3.78 4.61 -1.08
CA CYS A 56 4.15 5.97 -1.46
C CYS A 56 5.11 5.97 -2.65
N PHE A 57 5.31 7.15 -3.24
CA PHE A 57 6.29 7.34 -4.30
C PHE A 57 7.56 8.01 -3.75
N LEU A 58 8.69 7.61 -4.33
CA LEU A 58 9.96 8.31 -4.23
C LEU A 58 10.42 8.75 -5.64
N PRO A 59 11.35 9.73 -5.73
CA PRO A 59 11.95 10.11 -7.00
C PRO A 59 12.56 8.91 -7.75
N GLY A 60 12.68 9.03 -9.08
CA GLY A 60 13.27 7.97 -9.90
C GLY A 60 12.32 6.81 -10.22
N ARG A 61 11.00 7.06 -10.26
CA ARG A 61 9.96 6.05 -10.55
C ARG A 61 9.93 4.90 -9.54
N MET A 62 10.32 5.17 -8.29
CA MET A 62 10.32 4.17 -7.23
C MET A 62 9.01 4.21 -6.44
N ILE A 63 8.46 3.02 -6.20
CA ILE A 63 7.26 2.80 -5.40
C ILE A 63 7.68 2.04 -4.14
N VAL A 64 7.33 2.56 -2.98
CA VAL A 64 7.63 1.91 -1.69
C VAL A 64 6.33 1.41 -1.09
N LEU A 65 6.21 0.09 -0.93
CA LEU A 65 5.12 -0.51 -0.19
C LEU A 65 5.41 -0.39 1.31
N LEU A 66 4.45 0.12 2.07
CA LEU A 66 4.61 0.37 3.50
C LEU A 66 4.12 -0.83 4.31
N ASP A 67 2.84 -1.17 4.18
CA ASP A 67 2.18 -2.24 4.91
C ASP A 67 0.83 -2.56 4.26
N GLY A 68 0.09 -3.52 4.81
CA GLY A 68 -1.28 -3.78 4.40
C GLY A 68 -2.20 -4.22 5.54
N THR A 69 -3.48 -4.37 5.20
CA THR A 69 -4.51 -4.83 6.14
C THR A 69 -5.62 -5.59 5.42
N ILE A 70 -6.26 -6.52 6.12
CA ILE A 70 -7.53 -7.13 5.71
C ILE A 70 -8.64 -6.24 6.29
N LYS A 71 -9.43 -5.62 5.39
CA LYS A 71 -10.52 -4.72 5.70
C LYS A 71 -11.57 -5.43 6.56
N LYS A 72 -11.77 -4.94 7.78
CA LYS A 72 -12.96 -5.25 8.59
C LYS A 72 -14.14 -4.32 8.25
N GLN A 73 -13.84 -3.13 7.73
CA GLN A 73 -14.78 -2.09 7.32
C GLN A 73 -14.16 -1.23 6.21
N ASN A 74 -14.99 -0.47 5.46
CA ASN A 74 -14.50 0.37 4.37
C ASN A 74 -13.60 1.52 4.86
N LYS A 75 -13.95 2.14 5.98
CA LYS A 75 -13.18 3.24 6.59
C LYS A 75 -11.85 2.74 7.14
N ILE A 76 -10.75 3.41 6.78
CA ILE A 76 -9.42 3.13 7.36
C ILE A 76 -9.46 3.50 8.84
N ALA A 77 -9.08 2.55 9.71
CA ALA A 77 -8.99 2.79 11.13
C ALA A 77 -7.90 3.84 11.44
N ARG A 78 -8.12 4.70 12.46
CA ARG A 78 -7.26 5.87 12.72
C ARG A 78 -5.84 5.45 13.09
N ASP A 79 -5.70 4.43 13.91
CA ASP A 79 -4.43 3.81 14.30
C ASP A 79 -3.63 3.29 13.10
N VAL A 80 -4.30 2.65 12.14
CA VAL A 80 -3.67 2.19 10.89
C VAL A 80 -3.19 3.39 10.07
N LEU A 81 -4.04 4.42 9.93
CA LEU A 81 -3.68 5.62 9.18
C LEU A 81 -2.48 6.34 9.79
N ASP A 82 -2.45 6.50 11.12
CA ASP A 82 -1.37 7.16 11.83
C ASP A 82 -0.06 6.36 11.73
N ARG A 83 -0.12 5.02 11.79
CA ARG A 83 1.04 4.15 11.49
C ARG A 83 1.57 4.37 10.07
N MET A 84 0.69 4.39 9.07
CA MET A 84 1.09 4.57 7.67
C MET A 84 1.70 5.95 7.41
N ARG A 85 1.19 7.00 8.07
CA ARG A 85 1.81 8.33 8.05
C ARG A 85 3.22 8.31 8.64
N GLY A 86 3.42 7.58 9.74
CA GLY A 86 4.73 7.35 10.35
C GLY A 86 5.71 6.70 9.37
N TYR A 87 5.33 5.56 8.78
CA TYR A 87 6.16 4.85 7.80
C TYR A 87 6.47 5.71 6.57
N ARG A 88 5.48 6.43 6.04
CA ARG A 88 5.66 7.35 4.92
C ARG A 88 6.69 8.45 5.24
N ARG A 89 6.61 9.07 6.42
CA ARG A 89 7.59 10.08 6.87
C ARG A 89 8.99 9.49 7.00
N GLU A 90 9.09 8.26 7.50
CA GLU A 90 10.37 7.59 7.60
C GLU A 90 10.99 7.30 6.24
N VAL A 91 10.18 6.84 5.27
CA VAL A 91 10.62 6.60 3.90
C VAL A 91 11.10 7.89 3.23
N GLU A 92 10.38 9.00 3.42
CA GLU A 92 10.80 10.31 2.91
C GLU A 92 12.12 10.79 3.53
N ARG A 93 12.38 10.46 4.80
CA ARG A 93 13.60 10.86 5.50
C ARG A 93 14.80 9.96 5.20
N ARG A 94 14.59 8.65 5.07
CA ARG A 94 15.65 7.62 5.06
C ARG A 94 15.76 6.85 3.75
N GLY A 95 14.89 7.12 2.77
CA GLY A 95 14.78 6.34 1.54
C GLY A 95 13.91 5.09 1.71
N PRO A 96 14.02 4.08 0.84
CA PRO A 96 13.04 2.98 0.73
C PRO A 96 12.99 2.00 1.92
N ARG A 97 13.69 2.30 3.01
CA ARG A 97 13.68 1.48 4.23
C ARG A 97 12.44 1.81 5.04
N VAL A 98 11.54 0.85 5.12
CA VAL A 98 10.41 0.84 6.05
C VAL A 98 10.86 0.03 7.28
N PRO A 99 10.62 0.51 8.52
CA PRO A 99 11.00 -0.20 9.74
C PRO A 99 10.30 -1.57 9.82
#